data_AF-A0A961MN53-F1
#
_entry.id   AF-A0A961MN53-F1
#
_cell.length_a   1.000
_cell.length_b   1.000
_cell.length_c   1.000
_cell.angle_alpha   90.00
_cell.angle_beta   90.00
_cell.angle_gamma   90.00
#
_symmetry.space_group_name_H-M   'P 1'
#
loop_
_entity.id
_entity.type
_entity.pdbx_description
1 polymer ?
#
loop_
_entity_poly.entity_id
_entity_poly.type
_entity_poly.pdbx_seq_one_letter_code
_entity_poly.pdbx_strand_id
1 'polypeptide(L)'
;MTTPRAPALGATPVTGGTRFAVWSGGATKLWLCLFDARGEAELDRIPLERGPDGVFAATVPGIGAGARYGLRADGPYDPDRGLWFDPSKLLVDPHAVTLDRSFAWDPVIAAPRGTGIDSAPFVPKAIITPLPAPKPPAAPRFRPGGLIYELQVRAFTRLHPAVPEAIRGTVAALAHPAVLDHLTRLGVDAVELMPVTAWIDERHLAALGLRNAWGYNPVVFLAPEPRICPGGMAELAAAVTALHGAGIGVILDVVYNHTGEGERAGSVLSLRGLDAQAYFRHHEGGHLVNDTGTGNTLDCSHPATRRLVLDAMRHFVGQAGIDGFR
;
A
#
# COMPACT_ATOMS: atom_id res chain seq x y z
N MET A 1 6.64 30.99 10.60
CA MET A 1 7.47 30.56 9.45
C MET A 1 6.91 29.23 8.97
N THR A 2 6.20 29.22 7.84
CA THR A 2 5.72 28.00 7.20
C THR A 2 6.94 27.23 6.72
N THR A 3 7.23 26.09 7.34
CA THR A 3 8.22 25.13 6.82
C THR A 3 7.88 24.86 5.34
N PRO A 4 8.86 24.92 4.42
CA PRO A 4 8.60 24.56 3.04
C PRO A 4 7.96 23.16 2.99
N ARG A 5 6.86 23.00 2.26
CA ARG A 5 6.19 21.71 2.13
C ARG A 5 7.15 20.74 1.46
N ALA A 6 7.52 19.66 2.14
CA ALA A 6 8.37 18.62 1.56
C ALA A 6 7.81 18.16 0.20
N PRO A 7 8.66 17.90 -0.80
CA PRO A 7 8.21 17.54 -2.14
C PRO A 7 7.42 16.22 -2.10
N ALA A 8 6.26 16.15 -2.77
CA ALA A 8 5.43 14.95 -2.80
C ALA A 8 6.21 13.73 -3.31
N LEU A 9 6.01 12.58 -2.66
CA LEU A 9 6.50 11.27 -3.08
C LEU A 9 5.40 10.53 -3.84
N GLY A 10 5.79 9.51 -4.58
CA GLY A 10 4.95 8.76 -5.50
C GLY A 10 4.86 9.38 -6.90
N ALA A 11 3.95 8.84 -7.71
CA ALA A 11 3.58 9.39 -9.01
C ALA A 11 2.57 10.55 -8.85
N THR A 12 2.98 11.75 -9.23
CA THR A 12 2.16 12.97 -9.20
C THR A 12 1.94 13.47 -10.62
N PRO A 13 0.72 13.38 -11.17
CA PRO A 13 0.39 14.00 -12.45
C PRO A 13 0.69 15.50 -12.44
N VAL A 14 1.36 15.99 -13.47
CA VAL A 14 1.70 17.41 -13.68
C VAL A 14 1.31 17.83 -15.09
N THR A 15 1.35 19.13 -15.39
CA THR A 15 1.08 19.60 -16.74
C THR A 15 2.05 18.95 -17.74
N GLY A 16 1.50 18.20 -18.71
CA GLY A 16 2.28 17.57 -19.79
C GLY A 16 3.01 16.28 -19.43
N GLY A 17 2.81 15.70 -18.23
CA GLY A 17 3.45 14.44 -17.85
C GLY A 17 3.19 14.01 -16.41
N THR A 18 4.05 13.16 -15.86
CA THR A 18 3.99 12.73 -14.45
C THR A 18 5.34 12.89 -13.80
N ARG A 19 5.36 13.49 -12.60
CA ARG A 19 6.55 13.54 -11.74
C ARG A 19 6.55 12.33 -10.81
N PHE A 20 7.65 11.58 -10.82
CA PHE A 20 7.88 10.47 -9.91
C PHE A 20 8.90 10.88 -8.87
N ALA A 21 8.68 10.52 -7.61
CA ALA A 21 9.66 10.71 -6.56
C ALA A 21 9.59 9.62 -5.49
N VAL A 22 10.74 9.06 -5.14
CA VAL A 22 10.85 8.02 -4.10
C VAL A 22 12.08 8.30 -3.24
N TRP A 23 12.00 7.97 -1.97
CA TRP A 23 13.12 8.17 -1.05
C TRP A 23 13.98 6.92 -0.92
N SER A 24 15.30 7.08 -0.92
CA SER A 24 16.28 6.07 -0.52
C SER A 24 17.58 6.76 -0.07
N GLY A 25 18.08 6.39 1.12
CA GLY A 25 19.36 6.86 1.63
C GLY A 25 20.55 6.05 1.10
N GLY A 26 20.36 4.75 0.91
CA GLY A 26 21.42 3.79 0.54
C GLY A 26 21.56 3.48 -0.95
N ALA A 27 20.56 3.79 -1.80
CA ALA A 27 20.64 3.49 -3.23
C ALA A 27 21.75 4.29 -3.91
N THR A 28 22.52 3.63 -4.78
CA THR A 28 23.47 4.29 -5.69
C THR A 28 22.81 4.67 -7.01
N LYS A 29 21.80 3.91 -7.44
CA LYS A 29 20.99 4.17 -8.63
C LYS A 29 19.55 3.74 -8.39
N LEU A 30 18.62 4.45 -9.00
CA LEU A 30 17.21 4.12 -8.97
C LEU A 30 16.61 4.40 -10.34
N TRP A 31 15.75 3.50 -10.81
CA TRP A 31 15.05 3.63 -12.08
C TRP A 31 13.55 3.50 -11.90
N LEU A 32 12.82 4.33 -12.65
CA LEU A 32 11.43 4.12 -12.98
C LEU A 32 11.33 3.13 -14.15
N CYS A 33 10.56 2.07 -13.98
CA CYS A 33 10.29 1.08 -15.01
C CYS A 33 8.87 1.27 -15.51
N LEU A 34 8.70 1.53 -16.81
CA LEU A 34 7.40 1.69 -17.45
C LEU A 34 6.98 0.38 -18.11
N PHE A 35 5.70 0.05 -18.04
CA PHE A 35 5.16 -1.20 -18.59
C PHE A 35 4.08 -0.94 -19.63
N ASP A 36 3.82 -1.95 -20.44
CA ASP A 36 2.68 -1.97 -21.34
C ASP A 36 1.33 -1.88 -20.60
N ALA A 37 0.25 -1.75 -21.37
CA ALA A 37 -1.11 -1.64 -20.84
C ALA A 37 -1.59 -2.89 -20.08
N ARG A 38 -0.90 -4.02 -20.18
CA ARG A 38 -1.21 -5.26 -19.44
C ARG A 38 -0.31 -5.46 -18.21
N GLY A 39 0.77 -4.69 -18.09
CA GLY A 39 1.77 -4.85 -17.04
C GLY A 39 2.72 -6.03 -17.26
N GLU A 40 2.78 -6.56 -18.50
CA GLU A 40 3.47 -7.80 -18.85
C GLU A 40 4.90 -7.54 -19.33
N ALA A 41 5.12 -6.56 -20.21
CA ALA A 41 6.44 -6.18 -20.71
C ALA A 41 6.92 -4.83 -20.16
N GLU A 42 8.18 -4.79 -19.70
CA GLU A 42 8.90 -3.54 -19.40
C GLU A 42 9.25 -2.84 -20.72
N LEU A 43 8.70 -1.65 -20.94
CA LEU A 43 8.86 -0.87 -22.18
C LEU A 43 10.06 0.07 -22.12
N ASP A 44 10.32 0.65 -20.94
CA ASP A 44 11.38 1.62 -20.76
C ASP A 44 11.85 1.66 -19.30
N ARG A 45 13.09 2.09 -19.10
CA ARG A 45 13.75 2.22 -17.81
C ARG A 45 14.43 3.58 -17.70
N ILE A 46 13.79 4.48 -16.98
CA ILE A 46 14.20 5.88 -16.85
C ILE A 46 14.99 6.06 -15.54
N PRO A 47 16.26 6.53 -15.57
CA PRO A 47 17.01 6.81 -14.36
C PRO A 47 16.36 7.97 -13.59
N LEU A 48 16.28 7.85 -12.27
CA LEU A 48 15.86 8.93 -11.39
C LEU A 48 17.09 9.66 -10.83
N GLU A 49 17.01 10.98 -10.74
CA GLU A 49 18.09 11.82 -10.23
C GLU A 49 18.02 11.93 -8.71
N ARG A 50 19.15 11.71 -8.04
CA ARG A 50 19.24 11.82 -6.58
C ARG A 50 19.35 13.29 -6.16
N GLY A 51 18.33 13.79 -5.47
CA GLY A 51 18.33 15.08 -4.80
C GLY A 51 19.04 15.07 -3.43
N PRO A 52 19.23 16.25 -2.81
CA PRO A 52 20.02 16.41 -1.59
C PRO A 52 19.45 15.69 -0.36
N ASP A 53 18.14 15.47 -0.30
CA ASP A 53 17.47 14.85 0.85
C ASP A 53 17.26 13.32 0.71
N GLY A 54 17.99 12.67 -0.21
CA GLY A 54 17.82 11.25 -0.52
C GLY A 54 16.58 10.92 -1.35
N VAL A 55 15.93 11.95 -1.92
CA VAL A 55 14.80 11.75 -2.83
C VAL A 55 15.31 11.60 -4.26
N PHE A 56 15.01 10.46 -4.88
CA PHE A 56 15.21 10.19 -6.29
C PHE A 56 13.98 10.65 -7.06
N ALA A 57 14.14 11.46 -8.11
CA ALA A 57 13.01 11.97 -8.87
C ALA A 57 13.29 12.14 -10.37
N ALA A 58 12.22 12.11 -11.17
CA ALA A 58 12.21 12.51 -12.57
C ALA A 58 10.80 12.98 -12.96
N THR A 59 10.71 13.83 -13.98
CA THR A 59 9.43 14.15 -14.62
C THR A 59 9.43 13.55 -16.02
N VAL A 60 8.47 12.67 -16.28
CA VAL A 60 8.34 11.95 -17.55
C VAL A 60 7.25 12.62 -18.39
N PRO A 61 7.60 13.23 -19.53
CA PRO A 61 6.63 13.85 -20.43
C PRO A 61 5.68 12.81 -21.05
N GLY A 62 4.45 13.22 -21.33
CA GLY A 62 3.47 12.43 -22.11
C GLY A 62 2.89 11.21 -21.40
N ILE A 63 3.34 10.88 -20.18
CA ILE A 63 2.81 9.78 -19.39
C ILE A 63 1.80 10.26 -18.35
N GLY A 64 0.70 9.52 -18.17
CA GLY A 64 -0.40 9.94 -17.32
C GLY A 64 -1.27 8.78 -16.86
N ALA A 65 -2.54 9.11 -16.54
CA ALA A 65 -3.50 8.19 -15.94
C ALA A 65 -3.55 6.82 -16.61
N GLY A 66 -3.55 5.75 -15.82
CA GLY A 66 -3.62 4.37 -16.30
C GLY A 66 -2.29 3.74 -16.70
N ALA A 67 -1.21 4.51 -16.84
CA ALA A 67 0.10 3.95 -17.11
C ALA A 67 0.60 3.12 -15.93
N ARG A 68 1.21 1.97 -16.24
CA ARG A 68 1.76 1.04 -15.27
C ARG A 68 3.24 1.29 -15.07
N TYR A 69 3.66 1.27 -13.82
CA TYR A 69 5.05 1.46 -13.47
C TYR A 69 5.47 0.62 -12.27
N GLY A 70 6.78 0.49 -12.11
CA GLY A 70 7.44 0.02 -10.90
C GLY A 70 8.80 0.69 -10.76
N LEU A 71 9.56 0.27 -9.76
CA LEU A 71 10.87 0.82 -9.45
C LEU A 71 11.92 -0.30 -9.45
N ARG A 72 13.16 0.05 -9.76
CA ARG A 72 14.34 -0.79 -9.49
C ARG A 72 15.38 0.05 -8.78
N ALA A 73 16.09 -0.55 -7.84
CA ALA A 73 17.15 0.13 -7.11
C ALA A 73 18.42 -0.73 -7.13
N ASP A 74 19.57 -0.07 -7.27
CA ASP A 74 20.90 -0.68 -7.13
C ASP A 74 21.69 0.06 -6.05
N GLY A 75 22.65 -0.63 -5.48
CA GLY A 75 23.37 -0.22 -4.29
C GLY A 75 24.13 -1.39 -3.67
N PRO A 76 24.69 -1.19 -2.46
CA PRO A 76 25.35 -2.24 -1.71
C PRO A 76 24.46 -3.45 -1.47
N TYR A 77 24.98 -4.65 -1.65
CA TYR A 77 24.28 -5.90 -1.33
C TYR A 77 25.10 -6.72 -0.37
N ASP A 78 24.60 -6.81 0.85
CA ASP A 78 25.16 -7.59 1.95
C ASP A 78 24.01 -7.86 2.94
N PRO A 79 23.21 -8.92 2.71
CA PRO A 79 22.06 -9.25 3.56
C PRO A 79 22.42 -9.53 5.01
N ASP A 80 23.66 -9.95 5.29
CA ASP A 80 24.13 -10.13 6.67
C ASP A 80 24.17 -8.80 7.41
N ARG A 81 24.47 -7.70 6.69
CA ARG A 81 24.49 -6.32 7.23
C ARG A 81 23.19 -5.54 6.98
N GLY A 82 22.12 -6.19 6.56
CA GLY A 82 20.84 -5.53 6.27
C GLY A 82 20.82 -4.71 4.99
N LEU A 83 21.70 -5.01 4.02
CA LEU A 83 21.78 -4.33 2.72
C LEU A 83 21.24 -5.23 1.61
N TRP A 84 20.16 -4.80 0.94
CA TRP A 84 19.32 -5.67 0.10
C TRP A 84 19.17 -5.21 -1.35
N PHE A 85 19.91 -4.20 -1.79
CA PHE A 85 19.76 -3.63 -3.13
C PHE A 85 20.02 -4.66 -4.21
N ASP A 86 19.05 -4.85 -5.11
CA ASP A 86 19.12 -5.80 -6.23
C ASP A 86 18.29 -5.26 -7.40
N PRO A 87 18.93 -4.78 -8.48
CA PRO A 87 18.21 -4.23 -9.63
C PRO A 87 17.44 -5.28 -10.43
N SER A 88 17.66 -6.59 -10.20
CA SER A 88 16.83 -7.64 -10.80
C SER A 88 15.44 -7.74 -10.15
N LYS A 89 15.24 -7.13 -8.99
CA LYS A 89 13.94 -7.05 -8.32
C LYS A 89 13.16 -5.84 -8.79
N LEU A 90 11.97 -6.08 -9.35
CA LEU A 90 10.98 -5.04 -9.48
C LEU A 90 10.37 -4.74 -8.10
N LEU A 91 10.30 -3.46 -7.78
CA LEU A 91 9.77 -2.93 -6.53
C LEU A 91 8.50 -2.13 -6.83
N VAL A 92 7.50 -2.27 -5.97
CA VAL A 92 6.31 -1.42 -5.98
C VAL A 92 6.63 -0.13 -5.23
N ASP A 93 6.20 1.00 -5.79
CA ASP A 93 6.33 2.31 -5.15
C ASP A 93 5.58 2.33 -3.80
N PRO A 94 6.24 2.65 -2.67
CA PRO A 94 5.60 2.72 -1.35
C PRO A 94 4.43 3.71 -1.30
N HIS A 95 4.46 4.72 -2.16
CA HIS A 95 3.43 5.75 -2.31
C HIS A 95 2.44 5.45 -3.46
N ALA A 96 2.45 4.23 -4.01
CA ALA A 96 1.43 3.80 -4.96
C ALA A 96 0.04 3.81 -4.32
N VAL A 97 -0.91 4.47 -4.99
CA VAL A 97 -2.31 4.57 -4.55
C VAL A 97 -3.24 3.57 -5.25
N THR A 98 -2.74 2.87 -6.26
CA THR A 98 -3.49 1.89 -7.05
C THR A 98 -2.53 0.86 -7.64
N LEU A 99 -2.92 -0.41 -7.59
CA LEU A 99 -2.18 -1.54 -8.16
C LEU A 99 -3.02 -2.21 -9.25
N ASP A 100 -2.37 -2.79 -10.25
CA ASP A 100 -3.04 -3.50 -11.33
C ASP A 100 -3.59 -4.89 -10.93
N ARG A 101 -3.03 -5.49 -9.88
CA ARG A 101 -3.46 -6.76 -9.29
C ARG A 101 -2.97 -6.88 -7.85
N SER A 102 -3.48 -7.87 -7.13
CA SER A 102 -2.99 -8.20 -5.79
C SER A 102 -1.60 -8.84 -5.83
N PHE A 103 -0.89 -8.73 -4.72
CA PHE A 103 0.31 -9.53 -4.53
C PHE A 103 -0.04 -11.03 -4.46
N ALA A 104 0.88 -11.83 -5.00
CA ALA A 104 0.88 -13.28 -4.87
C ALA A 104 2.32 -13.70 -4.57
N TRP A 105 2.49 -14.62 -3.64
CA TRP A 105 3.82 -15.12 -3.32
C TRP A 105 4.32 -16.04 -4.43
N ASP A 106 5.58 -15.87 -4.82
CA ASP A 106 6.30 -16.72 -5.75
C ASP A 106 7.78 -16.79 -5.30
N PRO A 107 8.48 -17.95 -5.39
CA PRO A 107 9.88 -18.05 -5.00
C PRO A 107 10.81 -17.01 -5.64
N VAL A 108 10.48 -16.53 -6.85
CA VAL A 108 11.29 -15.54 -7.60
C VAL A 108 11.44 -14.21 -6.86
N ILE A 109 10.39 -13.76 -6.16
CA ILE A 109 10.40 -12.48 -5.44
C ILE A 109 11.29 -12.53 -4.17
N ALA A 110 11.68 -13.74 -3.74
CA ALA A 110 12.60 -13.98 -2.62
C ALA A 110 13.98 -14.47 -3.08
N ALA A 111 14.20 -14.69 -4.38
CA ALA A 111 15.47 -15.19 -4.89
C ALA A 111 16.61 -14.18 -4.62
N PRO A 112 17.81 -14.61 -4.19
CA PRO A 112 18.91 -13.70 -3.88
C PRO A 112 19.49 -13.01 -5.13
N ARG A 113 20.20 -11.90 -4.90
CA ARG A 113 20.91 -11.17 -5.96
C ARG A 113 21.95 -12.08 -6.62
N GLY A 114 22.10 -11.93 -7.94
CA GLY A 114 23.05 -12.72 -8.73
C GLY A 114 22.50 -14.04 -9.25
N THR A 115 21.25 -14.39 -8.94
CA THR A 115 20.56 -15.55 -9.56
C THR A 115 20.16 -15.31 -11.02
N GLY A 116 20.18 -14.06 -11.49
CA GLY A 116 19.82 -13.69 -12.86
C GLY A 116 18.33 -13.70 -13.16
N ILE A 117 17.48 -13.84 -12.13
CA ILE A 117 16.02 -13.95 -12.28
C ILE A 117 15.35 -12.59 -12.08
N ASP A 118 14.66 -12.09 -13.10
CA ASP A 118 13.83 -10.90 -13.02
C ASP A 118 12.49 -11.19 -12.31
N SER A 119 12.16 -10.40 -11.28
CA SER A 119 10.90 -10.55 -10.55
C SER A 119 9.70 -9.82 -11.17
N ALA A 120 9.91 -8.96 -12.18
CA ALA A 120 8.83 -8.16 -12.78
C ALA A 120 7.55 -8.93 -13.15
N PRO A 121 7.61 -10.17 -13.70
CA PRO A 121 6.39 -10.93 -14.02
C PRO A 121 5.53 -11.30 -12.82
N PHE A 122 6.10 -11.32 -11.61
CA PHE A 122 5.45 -11.79 -10.37
C PHE A 122 5.05 -10.65 -9.43
N VAL A 123 5.47 -9.42 -9.71
CA VAL A 123 5.19 -8.25 -8.89
C VAL A 123 4.05 -7.42 -9.52
N PRO A 124 3.04 -6.96 -8.76
CA PRO A 124 2.05 -5.99 -9.23
C PRO A 124 2.69 -4.71 -9.73
N LYS A 125 2.06 -4.03 -10.69
CA LYS A 125 2.47 -2.71 -11.14
C LYS A 125 1.63 -1.65 -10.44
N ALA A 126 2.29 -0.57 -10.02
CA ALA A 126 1.59 0.63 -9.62
C ALA A 126 0.95 1.28 -10.85
N ILE A 127 -0.22 1.89 -10.67
CA ILE A 127 -0.93 2.60 -11.73
C ILE A 127 -0.96 4.10 -11.40
N ILE A 128 -0.54 4.92 -12.35
CA ILE A 128 -0.70 6.38 -12.24
C ILE A 128 -2.20 6.68 -12.18
N THR A 129 -2.65 7.17 -11.02
CA THR A 129 -4.08 7.39 -10.76
C THR A 129 -4.26 8.82 -10.29
N PRO A 130 -4.81 9.71 -11.13
CA PRO A 130 -5.17 11.05 -10.69
C PRO A 130 -6.22 10.97 -9.59
N LEU A 131 -5.95 11.65 -8.48
CA LEU A 131 -6.86 11.75 -7.35
C LEU A 131 -7.45 13.16 -7.28
N PRO A 132 -8.68 13.31 -6.78
CA PRO A 132 -9.22 14.64 -6.48
C PRO A 132 -8.37 15.33 -5.40
N ALA A 133 -8.57 16.64 -5.26
CA ALA A 133 -8.01 17.37 -4.14
C ALA A 133 -8.48 16.73 -2.81
N PRO A 134 -7.57 16.51 -1.84
CA PRO A 134 -7.95 15.92 -0.56
C PRO A 134 -8.97 16.82 0.13
N LYS A 135 -10.00 16.20 0.72
CA LYS A 135 -10.99 16.85 1.57
C LYS A 135 -10.27 17.46 2.79
N PRO A 136 -10.73 18.63 3.29
CA PRO A 136 -10.23 19.16 4.55
C PRO A 136 -10.56 18.19 5.69
N PRO A 137 -9.73 18.14 6.74
CA PRO A 137 -10.03 17.30 7.90
C PRO A 137 -11.35 17.76 8.54
N ALA A 138 -12.19 16.79 8.88
CA ALA A 138 -13.45 16.98 9.59
C ALA A 138 -13.41 16.24 10.94
N ALA A 139 -14.28 16.62 11.87
CA ALA A 139 -14.47 15.85 13.08
C ALA A 139 -15.06 14.47 12.75
N PRO A 140 -14.69 13.39 13.48
CA PRO A 140 -15.27 12.07 13.31
C PRO A 140 -16.81 12.10 13.38
N ARG A 141 -17.46 11.27 12.56
CA ARG A 141 -18.93 11.15 12.54
C ARG A 141 -19.54 10.48 13.78
N PHE A 142 -18.73 9.83 14.61
CA PHE A 142 -19.16 9.14 15.82
C PHE A 142 -18.68 9.85 17.08
N ARG A 143 -19.27 9.50 18.24
CA ARG A 143 -18.89 10.05 19.55
C ARG A 143 -18.20 8.98 20.40
N PRO A 144 -17.28 9.37 21.30
CA PRO A 144 -16.71 8.44 22.28
C PRO A 144 -17.81 7.74 23.10
N GLY A 145 -17.64 6.44 23.36
CA GLY A 145 -18.59 5.62 24.11
C GLY A 145 -19.72 5.00 23.29
N GLY A 146 -19.76 5.22 21.97
CA GLY A 146 -20.69 4.57 21.05
C GLY A 146 -20.33 3.13 20.69
N LEU A 147 -21.18 2.47 19.91
CA LEU A 147 -21.00 1.10 19.42
C LEU A 147 -20.08 1.08 18.20
N ILE A 148 -18.87 0.52 18.38
CA ILE A 148 -17.96 0.17 17.29
C ILE A 148 -18.27 -1.26 16.82
N TYR A 149 -18.44 -1.43 15.51
CA TYR A 149 -18.72 -2.72 14.88
C TYR A 149 -17.56 -3.15 13.97
N GLU A 150 -16.69 -4.01 14.47
CA GLU A 150 -15.60 -4.60 13.69
C GLU A 150 -16.17 -5.54 12.61
N LEU A 151 -15.73 -5.37 11.36
CA LEU A 151 -16.13 -6.25 10.27
C LEU A 151 -15.01 -6.52 9.26
N GLN A 152 -15.03 -7.74 8.73
CA GLN A 152 -14.22 -8.15 7.60
C GLN A 152 -15.03 -7.92 6.32
N VAL A 153 -14.55 -7.04 5.43
CA VAL A 153 -15.27 -6.57 4.22
C VAL A 153 -15.82 -7.71 3.36
N ARG A 154 -14.98 -8.69 3.04
CA ARG A 154 -15.34 -9.84 2.22
C ARG A 154 -16.39 -10.72 2.89
N ALA A 155 -16.12 -11.20 4.10
CA ALA A 155 -16.96 -12.16 4.80
C ALA A 155 -18.34 -11.57 5.12
N PHE A 156 -18.39 -10.29 5.51
CA PHE A 156 -19.60 -9.61 5.95
C PHE A 156 -20.74 -9.67 4.92
N THR A 157 -20.42 -9.55 3.64
CA THR A 157 -21.44 -9.55 2.57
C THR A 157 -21.33 -10.72 1.60
N ARG A 158 -20.36 -11.64 1.77
CA ARG A 158 -20.10 -12.74 0.82
C ARG A 158 -21.33 -13.59 0.50
N LEU A 159 -22.15 -13.86 1.52
CA LEU A 159 -23.35 -14.69 1.42
C LEU A 159 -24.64 -13.90 1.61
N HIS A 160 -24.58 -12.57 1.60
CA HIS A 160 -25.74 -11.73 1.90
C HIS A 160 -26.75 -11.77 0.73
N PRO A 161 -27.97 -12.31 0.91
CA PRO A 161 -28.88 -12.61 -0.20
C PRO A 161 -29.37 -11.35 -0.92
N ALA A 162 -29.58 -10.26 -0.17
CA ALA A 162 -30.06 -8.99 -0.73
C ALA A 162 -28.96 -8.13 -1.41
N VAL A 163 -27.68 -8.50 -1.29
CA VAL A 163 -26.59 -7.79 -1.97
C VAL A 163 -26.37 -8.45 -3.34
N PRO A 164 -26.31 -7.70 -4.46
CA PRO A 164 -26.03 -8.25 -5.78
C PRO A 164 -24.71 -9.03 -5.80
N GLU A 165 -24.72 -10.21 -6.42
CA GLU A 165 -23.57 -11.13 -6.44
C GLU A 165 -22.28 -10.46 -6.91
N ALA A 166 -22.38 -9.58 -7.91
CA ALA A 166 -21.24 -8.87 -8.51
C ALA A 166 -20.45 -7.99 -7.51
N ILE A 167 -21.06 -7.54 -6.42
CA ILE A 167 -20.41 -6.69 -5.42
C ILE A 167 -20.25 -7.39 -4.07
N ARG A 168 -20.73 -8.62 -3.89
CA ARG A 168 -20.62 -9.35 -2.61
C ARG A 168 -19.16 -9.51 -2.19
N GLY A 169 -18.89 -9.12 -0.96
CA GLY A 169 -17.58 -9.18 -0.35
C GLY A 169 -16.58 -8.12 -0.86
N THR A 170 -17.10 -7.01 -1.40
CA THR A 170 -16.32 -5.82 -1.76
C THR A 170 -16.68 -4.64 -0.87
N VAL A 171 -15.84 -3.60 -0.87
CA VAL A 171 -16.10 -2.34 -0.17
C VAL A 171 -17.36 -1.67 -0.71
N ALA A 172 -17.63 -1.79 -2.01
CA ALA A 172 -18.87 -1.28 -2.63
C ALA A 172 -20.15 -1.85 -1.97
N ALA A 173 -20.12 -3.11 -1.49
CA ALA A 173 -21.28 -3.70 -0.83
C ALA A 173 -21.63 -3.01 0.50
N LEU A 174 -20.67 -2.34 1.16
CA LEU A 174 -20.94 -1.59 2.39
C LEU A 174 -21.86 -0.38 2.15
N ALA A 175 -21.90 0.13 0.92
CA ALA A 175 -22.82 1.19 0.50
C ALA A 175 -24.23 0.68 0.15
N HIS A 176 -24.45 -0.64 0.12
CA HIS A 176 -25.72 -1.21 -0.32
C HIS A 176 -26.82 -0.95 0.72
N PRO A 177 -28.06 -0.56 0.33
CA PRO A 177 -29.13 -0.22 1.27
C PRO A 177 -29.39 -1.29 2.33
N ALA A 178 -29.41 -2.57 1.94
CA ALA A 178 -29.63 -3.67 2.89
C ALA A 178 -28.55 -3.75 4.00
N VAL A 179 -27.31 -3.35 3.68
CA VAL A 179 -26.19 -3.31 4.63
C VAL A 179 -26.32 -2.08 5.54
N LEU A 180 -26.56 -0.91 4.97
CA LEU A 180 -26.78 0.32 5.72
C LEU A 180 -27.94 0.17 6.69
N ASP A 181 -29.10 -0.32 6.22
CA ASP A 181 -30.28 -0.54 7.05
C ASP A 181 -30.00 -1.53 8.19
N HIS A 182 -29.17 -2.56 7.96
CA HIS A 182 -28.78 -3.51 9.00
C HIS A 182 -27.96 -2.82 10.10
N LEU A 183 -26.91 -2.08 9.71
CA LEU A 183 -26.03 -1.39 10.65
C LEU A 183 -26.78 -0.29 11.43
N THR A 184 -27.64 0.47 10.74
CA THR A 184 -28.49 1.48 11.40
C THR A 184 -29.48 0.85 12.38
N ARG A 185 -30.14 -0.27 12.03
CA ARG A 185 -31.04 -0.97 12.96
C ARG A 185 -30.31 -1.52 14.18
N LEU A 186 -29.06 -1.94 14.03
CA LEU A 186 -28.23 -2.40 15.15
C LEU A 186 -27.79 -1.25 16.07
N GLY A 187 -27.86 0.00 15.59
CA GLY A 187 -27.42 1.18 16.34
C GLY A 187 -25.90 1.37 16.31
N VAL A 188 -25.25 0.97 15.22
CA VAL A 188 -23.80 1.14 15.05
C VAL A 188 -23.46 2.62 14.89
N ASP A 189 -22.52 3.11 15.69
CA ASP A 189 -22.00 4.48 15.58
C ASP A 189 -20.82 4.54 14.62
N ALA A 190 -19.96 3.53 14.62
CA ALA A 190 -18.85 3.41 13.68
C ALA A 190 -18.61 1.95 13.30
N VAL A 191 -18.28 1.72 12.02
CA VAL A 191 -17.69 0.44 11.60
C VAL A 191 -16.17 0.51 11.71
N GLU A 192 -15.55 -0.56 12.21
CA GLU A 192 -14.11 -0.76 12.14
C GLU A 192 -13.82 -1.80 11.06
N LEU A 193 -13.22 -1.34 9.96
CA LEU A 193 -12.85 -2.24 8.87
C LEU A 193 -11.52 -2.90 9.21
N MET A 194 -11.52 -4.25 9.21
CA MET A 194 -10.26 -5.02 9.14
C MET A 194 -9.42 -4.56 7.93
N PRO A 195 -8.10 -4.83 7.90
CA PRO A 195 -7.18 -4.23 6.94
C PRO A 195 -7.66 -4.22 5.48
N VAL A 196 -7.62 -3.03 4.87
CA VAL A 196 -8.06 -2.79 3.49
C VAL A 196 -6.94 -2.40 2.53
N THR A 197 -5.71 -2.26 3.02
CA THR A 197 -4.54 -1.91 2.20
C THR A 197 -3.93 -3.14 1.54
N ALA A 198 -3.33 -3.00 0.36
CA ALA A 198 -2.85 -4.13 -0.42
C ALA A 198 -1.83 -5.00 0.34
N TRP A 199 -2.14 -6.29 0.45
CA TRP A 199 -1.37 -7.28 1.21
C TRP A 199 -0.92 -8.44 0.34
N ILE A 200 -0.02 -9.25 0.88
CA ILE A 200 0.42 -10.50 0.27
C ILE A 200 0.02 -11.68 1.15
N ASP A 201 -0.40 -12.78 0.53
CA ASP A 201 -0.60 -14.04 1.24
C ASP A 201 0.77 -14.59 1.71
N GLU A 202 0.87 -15.04 2.95
CA GLU A 202 2.12 -15.56 3.52
C GLU A 202 2.61 -16.77 2.74
N ARG A 203 3.94 -16.88 2.60
CA ARG A 203 4.63 -17.94 1.84
C ARG A 203 4.11 -19.35 2.11
N HIS A 204 3.81 -19.67 3.37
CA HIS A 204 3.42 -21.02 3.79
C HIS A 204 1.96 -21.36 3.45
N LEU A 205 1.09 -20.36 3.23
CA LEU A 205 -0.34 -20.59 3.04
C LEU A 205 -0.64 -21.25 1.69
N ALA A 206 0.06 -20.85 0.63
CA ALA A 206 -0.17 -21.42 -0.70
C ALA A 206 0.07 -22.94 -0.74
N ALA A 207 1.12 -23.42 -0.04
CA ALA A 207 1.42 -24.85 0.09
C ALA A 207 0.33 -25.63 0.85
N LEU A 208 -0.48 -24.94 1.66
CA LEU A 208 -1.59 -25.49 2.42
C LEU A 208 -2.95 -25.30 1.72
N GLY A 209 -2.99 -24.71 0.52
CA GLY A 209 -4.24 -24.34 -0.15
C GLY A 209 -5.02 -23.22 0.56
N LEU A 210 -4.35 -22.44 1.39
CA LEU A 210 -4.93 -21.35 2.19
C LEU A 210 -4.60 -19.98 1.59
N ARG A 211 -5.28 -18.94 2.09
CA ARG A 211 -5.04 -17.52 1.76
C ARG A 211 -5.17 -16.67 3.01
N ASN A 212 -4.55 -15.49 3.01
CA ASN A 212 -4.72 -14.55 4.10
C ASN A 212 -6.10 -13.89 3.98
N ALA A 213 -7.00 -14.29 4.87
CA ALA A 213 -8.36 -13.78 4.92
C ALA A 213 -8.46 -12.44 5.66
N TRP A 214 -7.55 -12.14 6.58
CA TRP A 214 -7.66 -10.94 7.41
C TRP A 214 -6.96 -9.72 6.82
N GLY A 215 -5.88 -9.91 6.07
CA GLY A 215 -5.13 -8.84 5.43
C GLY A 215 -4.05 -8.18 6.29
N TYR A 216 -3.75 -8.68 7.50
CA TYR A 216 -2.67 -8.20 8.37
C TYR A 216 -1.27 -8.58 7.85
N ASN A 217 -0.97 -8.30 6.58
CA ASN A 217 0.33 -8.55 5.97
C ASN A 217 0.62 -7.57 4.81
N PRO A 218 0.52 -6.24 5.04
CA PRO A 218 0.55 -5.24 3.97
C PRO A 218 1.92 -5.16 3.30
N VAL A 219 1.95 -4.81 2.02
CA VAL A 219 3.20 -4.52 1.28
C VAL A 219 3.32 -3.03 0.96
N VAL A 220 2.19 -2.38 0.65
CA VAL A 220 2.10 -0.92 0.45
C VAL A 220 0.96 -0.36 1.28
N PHE A 221 1.11 0.88 1.71
CA PHE A 221 0.22 1.46 2.73
C PHE A 221 -0.84 2.41 2.18
N LEU A 222 -0.79 2.78 0.89
CA LEU A 222 -1.72 3.77 0.31
C LEU A 222 -2.73 3.15 -0.66
N ALA A 223 -2.40 2.02 -1.28
CA ALA A 223 -3.30 1.35 -2.22
C ALA A 223 -4.31 0.45 -1.50
N PRO A 224 -5.62 0.59 -1.76
CA PRO A 224 -6.60 -0.40 -1.34
C PRO A 224 -6.33 -1.77 -2.00
N GLU A 225 -6.66 -2.86 -1.30
CA GLU A 225 -6.48 -4.23 -1.80
C GLU A 225 -7.42 -4.52 -2.99
N PRO A 226 -6.88 -4.84 -4.19
CA PRO A 226 -7.70 -5.10 -5.38
C PRO A 226 -8.73 -6.23 -5.22
N ARG A 227 -8.48 -7.25 -4.38
CA ARG A 227 -9.42 -8.35 -4.12
C ARG A 227 -10.73 -7.89 -3.48
N ILE A 228 -10.71 -6.84 -2.68
CA ILE A 228 -11.88 -6.41 -1.88
C ILE A 228 -12.32 -4.98 -2.20
N CYS A 229 -11.49 -4.19 -2.88
CA CYS A 229 -11.81 -2.83 -3.29
C CYS A 229 -11.37 -2.61 -4.75
N PRO A 230 -11.98 -3.32 -5.72
CA PRO A 230 -11.55 -3.27 -7.13
C PRO A 230 -11.69 -1.88 -7.77
N GLY A 231 -12.61 -1.03 -7.29
CA GLY A 231 -12.72 0.38 -7.67
C GLY A 231 -11.76 1.31 -6.91
N GLY A 232 -10.88 0.75 -6.08
CA GLY A 232 -9.80 1.46 -5.39
C GLY A 232 -10.30 2.58 -4.48
N MET A 233 -9.55 3.67 -4.43
CA MET A 233 -9.83 4.79 -3.51
C MET A 233 -11.21 5.42 -3.77
N ALA A 234 -11.70 5.43 -5.02
CA ALA A 234 -13.02 5.96 -5.34
C ALA A 234 -14.15 5.10 -4.78
N GLU A 235 -14.02 3.77 -4.84
CA GLU A 235 -14.97 2.83 -4.22
C GLU A 235 -15.00 2.99 -2.70
N LEU A 236 -13.81 3.07 -2.07
CA LEU A 236 -13.72 3.32 -0.63
C LEU A 236 -14.36 4.65 -0.23
N ALA A 237 -14.07 5.73 -0.95
CA ALA A 237 -14.67 7.04 -0.69
C ALA A 237 -16.20 7.03 -0.85
N ALA A 238 -16.73 6.29 -1.83
CA ALA A 238 -18.18 6.14 -2.03
C ALA A 238 -18.83 5.36 -0.89
N ALA A 239 -18.23 4.27 -0.43
CA ALA A 239 -18.71 3.50 0.72
C ALA A 239 -18.72 4.32 2.01
N VAL A 240 -17.64 5.05 2.29
CA VAL A 240 -17.56 5.96 3.44
C VAL A 240 -18.62 7.06 3.34
N THR A 241 -18.82 7.64 2.16
CA THR A 241 -19.86 8.67 1.94
C THR A 241 -21.26 8.12 2.23
N ALA A 242 -21.56 6.88 1.83
CA ALA A 242 -22.84 6.22 2.09
C ALA A 242 -23.04 5.93 3.59
N LEU A 243 -22.02 5.41 4.28
CA LEU A 243 -22.03 5.18 5.73
C LEU A 243 -22.23 6.50 6.50
N HIS A 244 -21.52 7.56 6.12
CA HIS A 244 -21.70 8.91 6.67
C HIS A 244 -23.12 9.44 6.47
N GLY A 245 -23.72 9.17 5.31
CA GLY A 245 -25.12 9.52 5.02
C GLY A 245 -26.12 8.81 5.94
N ALA A 246 -25.78 7.62 6.43
CA ALA A 246 -26.53 6.88 7.43
C ALA A 246 -26.16 7.24 8.88
N GLY A 247 -25.28 8.23 9.09
CA GLY A 247 -24.81 8.66 10.41
C GLY A 247 -23.74 7.74 11.03
N ILE A 248 -23.12 6.86 10.25
CA ILE A 248 -22.16 5.86 10.71
C ILE A 248 -20.75 6.31 10.32
N GLY A 249 -19.84 6.39 11.29
CA GLY A 249 -18.41 6.65 11.04
C GLY A 249 -17.64 5.42 10.57
N VAL A 250 -16.42 5.64 10.08
CA VAL A 250 -15.55 4.58 9.55
C VAL A 250 -14.15 4.69 10.16
N ILE A 251 -13.74 3.62 10.84
CA ILE A 251 -12.40 3.40 11.37
C ILE A 251 -11.70 2.38 10.47
N LEU A 252 -10.43 2.61 10.13
CA LEU A 252 -9.60 1.62 9.45
C LEU A 252 -8.62 0.99 10.43
N ASP A 253 -8.62 -0.34 10.53
CA ASP A 253 -7.53 -1.08 11.14
C ASP A 253 -6.29 -1.00 10.24
N VAL A 254 -5.18 -0.50 10.78
CA VAL A 254 -3.95 -0.23 10.03
C VAL A 254 -2.75 -0.97 10.61
N VAL A 255 -1.95 -1.52 9.71
CA VAL A 255 -0.74 -2.27 10.07
C VAL A 255 0.48 -1.47 9.64
N TYR A 256 1.04 -0.71 10.58
CA TYR A 256 2.29 0.06 10.39
C TYR A 256 3.47 -0.49 11.19
N ASN A 257 3.30 -1.62 11.88
CA ASN A 257 4.35 -2.21 12.71
C ASN A 257 5.24 -3.21 11.94
N HIS A 258 4.76 -3.81 10.84
CA HIS A 258 5.51 -4.73 9.97
C HIS A 258 5.04 -4.66 8.51
N THR A 259 5.71 -5.42 7.63
CA THR A 259 5.30 -5.63 6.23
C THR A 259 5.32 -7.10 5.83
N GLY A 260 4.58 -7.43 4.77
CA GLY A 260 4.60 -8.74 4.11
C GLY A 260 5.87 -9.08 3.35
N GLU A 261 6.91 -8.26 3.46
CA GLU A 261 8.27 -8.64 3.07
C GLU A 261 8.89 -9.65 4.06
N GLY A 262 8.29 -9.88 5.23
CA GLY A 262 8.61 -10.99 6.16
C GLY A 262 10.01 -10.93 6.77
N GLU A 263 10.58 -12.09 7.13
CA GLU A 263 11.92 -12.19 7.71
C GLU A 263 13.05 -12.11 6.66
N ARG A 264 14.27 -12.49 7.04
CA ARG A 264 15.42 -12.55 6.12
C ARG A 264 15.13 -13.36 4.84
N ALA A 265 14.50 -14.53 4.95
CA ALA A 265 14.16 -15.37 3.80
C ALA A 265 12.87 -14.94 3.07
N GLY A 266 12.33 -13.77 3.43
CA GLY A 266 11.13 -13.20 2.86
C GLY A 266 11.35 -12.50 1.52
N SER A 267 10.31 -11.82 1.07
CA SER A 267 10.21 -11.21 -0.26
C SER A 267 10.92 -9.86 -0.33
N VAL A 268 11.41 -9.50 -1.53
CA VAL A 268 11.87 -8.14 -1.86
C VAL A 268 10.85 -7.54 -2.84
N LEU A 269 9.98 -6.67 -2.34
CA LEU A 269 8.81 -6.14 -3.06
C LEU A 269 8.69 -4.62 -3.04
N SER A 270 9.21 -3.95 -2.02
CA SER A 270 9.06 -2.51 -1.83
C SER A 270 10.17 -1.96 -0.93
N LEU A 271 9.90 -1.78 0.36
CA LEU A 271 10.77 -1.07 1.30
C LEU A 271 12.14 -1.73 1.46
N ARG A 272 12.20 -3.07 1.48
CA ARG A 272 13.45 -3.82 1.61
C ARG A 272 14.39 -3.53 0.45
N GLY A 273 13.87 -3.54 -0.77
CA GLY A 273 14.67 -3.28 -1.98
C GLY A 273 15.01 -1.80 -2.17
N LEU A 274 14.24 -0.90 -1.55
CA LEU A 274 14.47 0.55 -1.63
C LEU A 274 15.45 1.06 -0.58
N ASP A 275 15.33 0.64 0.67
CA ASP A 275 16.27 0.95 1.75
C ASP A 275 15.94 0.18 3.04
N ALA A 276 16.29 -1.10 3.11
CA ALA A 276 15.96 -1.92 4.28
C ALA A 276 16.45 -1.30 5.60
N GLN A 277 17.66 -0.74 5.65
CA GLN A 277 18.24 -0.17 6.88
C GLN A 277 17.47 1.05 7.39
N ALA A 278 16.85 1.82 6.51
CA ALA A 278 16.04 2.97 6.90
C ALA A 278 14.60 2.58 7.28
N TYR A 279 14.03 1.58 6.59
CA TYR A 279 12.62 1.22 6.78
C TYR A 279 12.39 0.18 7.87
N PHE A 280 13.37 -0.67 8.20
CA PHE A 280 13.22 -1.71 9.21
C PHE A 280 14.21 -1.54 10.36
N ARG A 281 13.77 -1.96 11.56
CA ARG A 281 14.65 -2.04 12.72
C ARG A 281 15.61 -3.21 12.57
N HIS A 282 16.86 -2.98 12.96
CA HIS A 282 17.92 -3.97 12.92
C HIS A 282 18.59 -4.10 14.29
N HIS A 283 19.01 -5.31 14.64
CA HIS A 283 19.95 -5.56 15.73
C HIS A 283 21.35 -5.12 15.32
N GLU A 284 22.26 -5.04 16.30
CA GLU A 284 23.69 -4.96 16.01
C GLU A 284 24.08 -6.12 15.09
N GLY A 285 24.74 -5.81 13.97
CA GLY A 285 25.11 -6.79 12.95
C GLY A 285 24.22 -6.78 11.70
N GLY A 286 23.03 -6.17 11.71
CA GLY A 286 22.19 -6.04 10.50
C GLY A 286 21.11 -7.10 10.33
N HIS A 287 20.80 -7.86 11.38
CA HIS A 287 19.64 -8.76 11.42
C HIS A 287 18.35 -7.98 11.72
N LEU A 288 17.24 -8.33 11.06
CA LEU A 288 15.93 -7.72 11.29
C LEU A 288 15.44 -7.99 12.73
N VAL A 289 14.95 -6.94 13.39
CA VAL A 289 14.19 -7.05 14.65
C VAL A 289 12.79 -7.57 14.33
N ASN A 290 12.28 -8.50 15.14
CA ASN A 290 10.96 -9.10 14.97
C ASN A 290 10.10 -8.98 16.25
N ASP A 291 9.88 -7.75 16.71
CA ASP A 291 9.06 -7.48 17.89
C ASP A 291 7.56 -7.76 17.63
N THR A 292 7.16 -7.82 16.36
CA THR A 292 5.78 -8.06 15.91
C THR A 292 5.42 -9.53 15.81
N GLY A 293 6.40 -10.43 15.78
CA GLY A 293 6.20 -11.86 15.51
C GLY A 293 5.93 -12.21 14.04
N THR A 294 6.12 -11.28 13.10
CA THR A 294 5.79 -11.45 11.66
C THR A 294 7.02 -11.43 10.72
N GLY A 295 8.22 -11.38 11.30
CA GLY A 295 9.51 -11.47 10.61
C GLY A 295 10.28 -10.16 10.53
N ASN A 296 9.60 -9.01 10.60
CA ASN A 296 10.24 -7.70 10.63
C ASN A 296 9.49 -6.70 11.52
N THR A 297 10.13 -5.58 11.82
CA THR A 297 9.52 -4.44 12.51
C THR A 297 9.90 -3.16 11.79
N LEU A 298 8.90 -2.35 11.42
CA LEU A 298 9.08 -1.08 10.74
C LEU A 298 9.76 -0.07 11.68
N ASP A 299 10.76 0.68 11.19
CA ASP A 299 11.47 1.68 11.99
C ASP A 299 10.82 3.06 11.93
N CYS A 300 9.78 3.26 12.75
CA CYS A 300 9.12 4.55 12.91
C CYS A 300 9.99 5.62 13.63
N SER A 301 11.23 5.31 14.02
CA SER A 301 12.18 6.34 14.47
C SER A 301 12.88 7.05 13.30
N HIS A 302 12.90 6.42 12.12
CA HIS A 302 13.50 6.99 10.92
C HIS A 302 12.56 8.02 10.25
N PRO A 303 13.05 9.22 9.85
CA PRO A 303 12.21 10.26 9.25
C PRO A 303 11.43 9.83 7.99
N ALA A 304 12.04 9.04 7.11
CA ALA A 304 11.40 8.58 5.87
C ALA A 304 10.22 7.64 6.15
N THR A 305 10.38 6.75 7.14
CA THR A 305 9.35 5.82 7.58
C THR A 305 8.19 6.55 8.24
N ARG A 306 8.48 7.48 9.17
CA ARG A 306 7.42 8.34 9.76
C ARG A 306 6.65 9.09 8.70
N ARG A 307 7.36 9.64 7.72
CA ARG A 307 6.73 10.36 6.61
C ARG A 307 5.78 9.46 5.84
N LEU A 308 6.21 8.26 5.47
CA LEU A 308 5.37 7.28 4.76
C LEU A 308 4.09 6.96 5.55
N VAL A 309 4.20 6.66 6.84
CA VAL A 309 3.04 6.36 7.72
C VAL A 309 2.08 7.55 7.80
N LEU A 310 2.60 8.76 8.05
CA LEU A 310 1.77 9.96 8.14
C LEU A 310 1.14 10.34 6.80
N ASP A 311 1.84 10.13 5.68
CA ASP A 311 1.31 10.35 4.34
C ASP A 311 0.17 9.36 4.04
N ALA A 312 0.30 8.09 4.44
CA ALA A 312 -0.76 7.09 4.30
C ALA A 312 -2.01 7.43 5.14
N MET A 313 -1.84 7.81 6.40
CA MET A 313 -2.96 8.23 7.26
C MET A 313 -3.68 9.45 6.68
N ARG A 314 -2.94 10.49 6.27
CA ARG A 314 -3.51 11.69 5.64
C ARG A 314 -4.20 11.37 4.32
N HIS A 315 -3.67 10.41 3.56
CA HIS A 315 -4.24 9.96 2.30
C HIS A 315 -5.65 9.40 2.52
N PHE A 316 -5.84 8.47 3.45
CA PHE A 316 -7.18 7.90 3.72
C PHE A 316 -8.16 8.91 4.31
N VAL A 317 -7.71 9.78 5.22
CA VAL A 317 -8.56 10.88 5.74
C VAL A 317 -8.98 11.82 4.61
N GLY A 318 -8.03 12.29 3.81
CA GLY A 318 -8.29 13.30 2.78
C GLY A 318 -9.04 12.74 1.55
N GLN A 319 -8.74 11.51 1.14
CA GLN A 319 -9.28 10.95 -0.10
C GLN A 319 -10.58 10.16 0.13
N ALA A 320 -10.64 9.33 1.18
CA ALA A 320 -11.82 8.54 1.49
C ALA A 320 -12.75 9.19 2.52
N GLY A 321 -12.23 10.03 3.43
CA GLY A 321 -13.00 10.61 4.52
C GLY A 321 -13.05 9.72 5.77
N ILE A 322 -12.02 8.88 5.97
CA ILE A 322 -11.90 8.02 7.15
C ILE A 322 -11.89 8.87 8.44
N ASP A 323 -12.66 8.41 9.43
CA ASP A 323 -12.89 9.13 10.70
C ASP A 323 -11.85 8.79 11.77
N GLY A 324 -11.18 7.64 11.64
CA GLY A 324 -10.20 7.19 12.63
C GLY A 324 -9.40 5.98 12.16
N PHE A 325 -8.41 5.63 12.97
CA PHE A 325 -7.55 4.47 12.77
C PHE A 325 -7.49 3.65 14.05
N ARG A 326 -7.36 2.34 13.89
CA ARG A 326 -7.07 1.40 14.96
C ARG A 326 -5.74 0.72 14.69
#